data_AF-A0A3R7E522-F1
#
_entry.id   AF-A0A3R7E522-F1
#
_cell.length_a   1.000
_cell.length_b   1.000
_cell.length_c   1.000
_cell.angle_alpha   90.00
_cell.angle_beta   90.00
_cell.angle_gamma   90.00
#
_symmetry.space_group_name_H-M   'P 1'
#
loop_
_entity.id
_entity.type
_entity.pdbx_description
1 polymer ?
#
loop_
_entity_poly.entity_id
_entity_poly.type
_entity_poly.pdbx_seq_one_letter_code
_entity_poly.pdbx_strand_id
1 'polypeptide(L)'
;MKFPSRVYTEEEVELARTLIRRGYRHRIRIIGSQDFRSKVRAALSLIKKAGKYDFLRSYIRSIVEINGLSQLREADASIWLNKYAVEDPYEAASFIMQKAWQMSIYLQGIRHYGHIGETAAIKERIRFLKELRDRCRDPKIRSECDKILSLWQESVFL
;
A
#
# COMPACT_ATOMS: atom_id res chain seq x y z
N MET A 1 -17.44 -10.06 15.33
CA MET A 1 -16.50 -11.11 14.87
C MET A 1 -15.11 -10.50 14.72
N LYS A 2 -14.06 -11.23 15.10
CA LYS A 2 -12.66 -10.78 15.06
C LYS A 2 -12.03 -11.15 13.72
N PHE A 3 -11.21 -10.27 13.17
CA PHE A 3 -10.41 -10.57 11.98
C PHE A 3 -9.39 -11.67 12.31
N PRO A 4 -9.15 -12.66 11.43
CA PRO A 4 -8.32 -13.81 11.74
C PRO A 4 -6.88 -13.39 12.07
N SER A 5 -6.21 -14.11 12.97
CA SER A 5 -4.85 -13.78 13.37
C SER A 5 -3.88 -13.87 12.19
N ARG A 6 -4.08 -14.87 11.32
CA ARG A 6 -3.39 -15.06 10.06
C ARG A 6 -4.35 -15.12 8.88
N VAL A 7 -3.83 -14.91 7.67
CA VAL A 7 -4.57 -15.07 6.41
C VAL A 7 -3.77 -16.06 5.55
N TYR A 8 -3.92 -17.35 5.84
CA TYR A 8 -3.13 -18.40 5.20
C TYR A 8 -3.99 -19.57 4.71
N THR A 9 -4.95 -20.03 5.50
CA THR A 9 -5.87 -21.11 5.10
C THR A 9 -7.05 -20.56 4.30
N GLU A 10 -7.73 -21.43 3.54
CA GLU A 10 -8.93 -21.05 2.78
C GLU A 10 -10.04 -20.49 3.69
N GLU A 11 -10.24 -21.10 4.86
CA GLU A 11 -11.18 -20.63 5.89
C GLU A 11 -10.82 -19.24 6.42
N GLU A 12 -9.52 -18.99 6.69
CA GLU A 12 -9.04 -17.69 7.14
C GLU A 12 -9.21 -16.61 6.06
N VAL A 13 -8.94 -16.96 4.80
CA VAL A 13 -9.13 -16.08 3.65
C VAL A 13 -10.61 -15.73 3.48
N GLU A 14 -11.52 -16.69 3.53
CA GLU A 14 -12.95 -16.42 3.34
C GLU A 14 -13.54 -15.65 4.54
N LEU A 15 -13.09 -15.93 5.76
CA LEU A 15 -13.45 -15.14 6.93
C LEU A 15 -12.98 -13.68 6.80
N ALA A 16 -11.72 -13.47 6.43
CA ALA A 16 -11.18 -12.12 6.19
C ALA A 16 -11.99 -11.39 5.13
N ARG A 17 -12.28 -12.05 4.00
CA ARG A 17 -13.07 -11.51 2.89
C ARG A 17 -14.48 -11.12 3.33
N THR A 18 -15.16 -12.00 4.08
CA THR A 18 -16.51 -11.76 4.61
C THR A 18 -16.53 -10.56 5.55
N LEU A 19 -15.55 -10.43 6.45
CA LEU A 19 -15.47 -9.29 7.37
C LEU A 19 -15.23 -7.98 6.62
N ILE A 20 -14.35 -7.97 5.62
CA ILE A 20 -14.06 -6.78 4.80
C ILE A 20 -15.30 -6.33 4.04
N ARG A 21 -16.04 -7.27 3.42
CA ARG A 21 -17.32 -7.00 2.75
C ARG A 21 -18.36 -6.40 3.70
N ARG A 22 -18.38 -6.83 4.96
CA ARG A 22 -19.22 -6.26 6.04
C ARG A 22 -18.71 -4.92 6.60
N GLY A 23 -17.67 -4.34 6.01
CA GLY A 23 -17.15 -3.03 6.41
C GLY A 23 -16.05 -3.05 7.48
N TYR A 24 -15.43 -4.20 7.76
CA TYR A 24 -14.30 -4.26 8.70
C TYR A 24 -13.14 -3.36 8.23
N ARG A 25 -12.59 -2.57 9.15
CA ARG A 25 -11.43 -1.68 8.91
C ARG A 25 -10.43 -1.82 10.04
N HIS A 26 -9.19 -2.18 9.72
CA HIS A 26 -8.09 -2.23 10.67
C HIS A 26 -7.77 -0.83 11.23
N ARG A 27 -7.30 -0.80 12.48
CA ARG A 27 -6.47 0.31 12.97
C ARG A 27 -5.03 0.00 12.62
N ILE A 28 -4.46 0.74 11.66
CA ILE A 28 -3.10 0.48 11.18
C ILE A 28 -2.10 0.69 12.32
N ARG A 29 -1.30 -0.34 12.59
CA ARG A 29 -0.18 -0.29 13.54
C ARG A 29 1.12 -0.01 12.80
N ILE A 30 1.93 0.94 13.29
CA ILE A 30 3.26 1.23 12.74
C ILE A 30 4.31 0.75 13.75
N ILE A 31 5.08 -0.27 13.38
CA ILE A 31 6.05 -0.95 14.23
C ILE A 31 7.44 -0.64 13.69
N GLY A 32 8.30 -0.03 14.51
CA GLY A 32 9.61 0.45 14.09
C GLY A 32 10.08 1.63 14.94
N SER A 33 11.23 2.17 14.56
CA SER A 33 11.90 3.34 15.10
C SER A 33 11.03 4.60 14.99
N GLN A 34 11.39 5.63 15.76
CA GLN A 34 10.65 6.89 15.75
C GLN A 34 10.76 7.61 14.39
N ASP A 35 11.93 7.58 13.76
CA ASP A 35 12.16 8.14 12.43
C ASP A 35 11.29 7.45 11.37
N PHE A 36 11.35 6.12 11.31
CA PHE A 36 10.50 5.30 10.44
C PHE A 36 9.02 5.61 10.63
N ARG A 37 8.56 5.67 11.89
CA ARG A 37 7.16 6.01 12.20
C ARG A 37 6.77 7.39 11.70
N SER A 38 7.66 8.38 11.78
CA SER A 38 7.41 9.73 11.24
C SER A 38 7.23 9.70 9.72
N LYS A 39 8.16 9.04 9.02
CA LYS A 39 8.14 8.91 7.55
C LYS A 39 6.91 8.15 7.05
N VAL A 40 6.55 7.03 7.69
CA VAL A 40 5.31 6.30 7.36
C VAL A 40 4.07 7.15 7.60
N ARG A 41 4.01 7.97 8.66
CA ARG A 41 2.88 8.88 8.89
C ARG A 41 2.75 9.94 7.79
N ALA A 42 3.85 10.44 7.25
CA ALA A 42 3.83 11.35 6.11
C ALA A 42 3.21 10.67 4.88
N ALA A 43 3.62 9.44 4.56
CA ALA A 43 3.03 8.64 3.49
C ALA A 43 1.53 8.37 3.71
N LEU A 44 1.13 7.99 4.93
CA LEU A 44 -0.29 7.78 5.27
C LEU A 44 -1.13 9.06 5.17
N SER A 45 -0.52 10.24 5.39
CA SER A 45 -1.19 11.54 5.20
C SER A 45 -1.55 11.77 3.74
N LEU A 46 -0.64 11.44 2.81
CA LEU A 46 -0.90 11.51 1.37
C LEU A 46 -2.01 10.54 0.96
N ILE A 47 -2.01 9.31 1.48
CA ILE A 47 -3.08 8.32 1.23
C ILE A 47 -4.45 8.83 1.73
N LYS A 48 -4.49 9.53 2.87
CA LYS A 48 -5.71 10.19 3.36
C LYS A 48 -6.16 11.32 2.44
N LYS A 49 -5.24 12.18 1.97
CA LYS A 49 -5.54 13.26 1.00
C LYS A 49 -6.10 12.70 -0.32
N ALA A 50 -5.64 11.52 -0.75
CA ALA A 50 -6.20 10.81 -1.91
C ALA A 50 -7.58 10.16 -1.64
N GLY A 51 -8.05 10.12 -0.39
CA GLY A 51 -9.30 9.44 -0.02
C GLY A 51 -9.22 7.91 -0.11
N LYS A 52 -8.02 7.33 0.02
CA LYS A 52 -7.78 5.87 -0.10
C LYS A 52 -7.48 5.19 1.24
N TYR A 53 -7.62 5.92 2.34
CA TYR A 53 -7.25 5.41 3.67
C TYR A 53 -8.13 4.23 4.11
N ASP A 54 -9.43 4.25 3.82
CA ASP A 54 -10.30 3.13 4.17
C ASP A 54 -10.07 1.88 3.31
N PHE A 55 -9.66 2.07 2.05
CA PHE A 55 -9.18 0.96 1.21
C PHE A 55 -7.95 0.31 1.85
N LEU A 56 -6.94 1.11 2.20
CA LEU A 56 -5.74 0.61 2.89
C LEU A 56 -6.09 -0.15 4.17
N ARG A 57 -6.96 0.43 5.01
CA ARG A 57 -7.42 -0.17 6.28
C ARG A 57 -8.26 -1.44 6.11
N SER A 58 -8.83 -1.67 4.93
CA SER A 58 -9.57 -2.90 4.66
C SER A 58 -8.63 -4.10 4.58
N TYR A 59 -7.42 -3.89 4.05
CA TYR A 59 -6.52 -4.98 3.69
C TYR A 59 -5.26 -5.05 4.54
N ILE A 60 -4.81 -3.92 5.09
CA ILE A 60 -3.53 -3.84 5.82
C ILE A 60 -3.77 -3.55 7.30
N ARG A 61 -3.21 -4.42 8.14
CA ARG A 61 -3.21 -4.34 9.60
C ARG A 61 -2.02 -3.56 10.15
N SER A 62 -0.84 -3.75 9.56
CA SER A 62 0.40 -3.19 10.10
C SER A 62 1.39 -2.81 9.02
N ILE A 63 2.23 -1.83 9.34
CA ILE A 63 3.44 -1.47 8.59
C ILE A 63 4.61 -1.64 9.55
N VAL A 64 5.59 -2.47 9.17
CA VAL A 64 6.67 -2.95 10.04
C VAL A 64 8.01 -2.58 9.42
N GLU A 65 8.87 -1.93 10.20
CA GLU A 65 10.25 -1.65 9.83
C GLU A 65 11.08 -2.94 9.84
N ILE A 66 11.87 -3.14 8.79
CA ILE A 66 12.82 -4.25 8.66
C ILE A 66 14.14 -3.77 8.05
N ASN A 67 15.19 -4.57 8.18
CA ASN A 67 16.48 -4.31 7.52
C ASN A 67 16.62 -4.98 6.13
N GLY A 68 15.61 -5.73 5.70
CA GLY A 68 15.63 -6.53 4.46
C GLY A 68 14.81 -5.93 3.30
N LEU A 69 14.38 -6.80 2.39
CA LEU A 69 13.56 -6.42 1.23
C LEU A 69 12.12 -6.08 1.66
N SER A 70 11.71 -4.87 1.29
CA SER A 70 10.34 -4.38 1.47
C SER A 70 9.35 -5.25 0.69
N GLN A 71 8.29 -5.71 1.35
CA GLN A 71 7.35 -6.68 0.76
C GLN A 71 5.99 -6.68 1.47
N LEU A 72 5.00 -7.30 0.82
CA LEU A 72 3.76 -7.69 1.49
C LEU A 72 4.01 -8.98 2.29
N ARG A 73 3.34 -9.10 3.43
CA ARG A 73 3.25 -10.31 4.25
C ARG A 73 1.78 -10.65 4.37
N GLU A 74 1.27 -11.43 3.42
CA GLU A 74 -0.14 -11.77 3.26
C GLU A 74 -0.67 -12.44 4.53
N ALA A 75 0.05 -13.44 5.03
CA ALA A 75 -0.30 -14.17 6.24
C ALA A 75 -0.50 -13.25 7.46
N ASP A 76 0.20 -12.13 7.54
CA ASP A 76 0.10 -11.18 8.65
C ASP A 76 -0.76 -9.95 8.31
N ALA A 77 -1.30 -9.87 7.10
CA ALA A 77 -1.91 -8.67 6.51
C ALA A 77 -1.04 -7.42 6.74
N SER A 78 0.28 -7.55 6.57
CA SER A 78 1.27 -6.55 6.97
C SER A 78 2.19 -6.16 5.83
N ILE A 79 2.66 -4.92 5.83
CA ILE A 79 3.68 -4.45 4.91
C ILE A 79 4.99 -4.36 5.66
N TRP A 80 6.02 -5.01 5.14
CA TRP A 80 7.39 -4.81 5.59
C TRP A 80 8.03 -3.73 4.73
N LEU A 81 8.61 -2.72 5.39
CA LEU A 81 9.33 -1.64 4.73
C LEU A 81 10.70 -1.47 5.38
N ASN A 82 11.74 -1.33 4.56
CA ASN A 82 13.01 -0.85 5.05
C ASN A 82 13.05 0.68 5.11
N LYS A 83 14.05 1.21 5.83
CA LYS A 83 14.23 2.67 6.02
C LYS A 83 14.33 3.43 4.69
N TYR A 84 14.97 2.83 3.68
CA TYR A 84 15.16 3.46 2.37
C TYR A 84 13.86 3.59 1.60
N ALA A 85 12.94 2.63 1.74
CA ALA A 85 11.63 2.64 1.09
C ALA A 85 10.67 3.70 1.64
N VAL A 86 11.03 4.37 2.74
CA VAL A 86 10.21 5.43 3.36
C VAL A 86 10.86 6.82 3.30
N GLU A 87 12.01 6.97 2.66
CA GLU A 87 12.72 8.26 2.57
C GLU A 87 11.90 9.30 1.80
N ASP A 88 11.36 8.92 0.63
CA ASP A 88 10.42 9.76 -0.10
C ASP A 88 8.97 9.39 0.27
N PRO A 89 8.17 10.33 0.79
CA PRO A 89 6.82 10.03 1.27
C PRO A 89 5.82 9.70 0.14
N TYR A 90 6.03 10.19 -1.09
CA TYR A 90 5.17 9.92 -2.23
C TYR A 90 5.44 8.54 -2.81
N GLU A 91 6.71 8.16 -2.93
CA GLU A 91 7.11 6.82 -3.32
C GLU A 91 6.64 5.79 -2.28
N ALA A 92 6.85 6.08 -1.00
CA ALA A 92 6.36 5.25 0.10
C ALA A 92 4.83 5.09 0.06
N ALA A 93 4.09 6.18 -0.17
CA ALA A 93 2.63 6.15 -0.28
C ALA A 93 2.16 5.29 -1.46
N SER A 94 2.79 5.45 -2.63
CA SER A 94 2.46 4.65 -3.82
C SER A 94 2.76 3.17 -3.61
N PHE A 95 3.88 2.84 -2.97
CA PHE A 95 4.26 1.47 -2.65
C PHE A 95 3.31 0.83 -1.63
N ILE A 96 2.92 1.56 -0.58
CA ILE A 96 1.93 1.09 0.40
C ILE A 96 0.61 0.78 -0.30
N MET A 97 0.16 1.63 -1.22
CA MET A 97 -1.07 1.41 -1.98
C MET A 97 -0.96 0.23 -2.94
N GLN A 98 0.18 0.05 -3.60
CA GLN A 98 0.49 -1.16 -4.37
C GLN A 98 0.34 -2.42 -3.49
N LYS A 99 0.94 -2.44 -2.29
CA LYS A 99 0.85 -3.61 -1.39
C LYS A 99 -0.56 -3.85 -0.86
N ALA A 100 -1.33 -2.79 -0.59
CA ALA A 100 -2.74 -2.91 -0.23
C ALA A 100 -3.59 -3.52 -1.37
N TRP A 101 -3.32 -3.11 -2.61
CA TRP A 101 -3.95 -3.72 -3.78
C TRP A 101 -3.54 -5.19 -3.94
N GLN A 102 -2.25 -5.51 -3.80
CA GLN A 102 -1.76 -6.90 -3.83
C GLN A 102 -2.42 -7.78 -2.76
N MET A 103 -2.65 -7.25 -1.56
CA MET A 103 -3.39 -7.96 -0.52
C MET A 103 -4.87 -8.18 -0.89
N SER A 104 -5.50 -7.20 -1.57
CA SER A 104 -6.88 -7.31 -2.01
C SER A 104 -7.09 -8.39 -3.07
N ILE A 105 -6.15 -8.57 -4.00
CA ILE A 105 -6.21 -9.59 -5.05
C ILE A 105 -5.81 -10.97 -4.51
N TYR A 106 -4.86 -11.04 -3.57
CA TYR A 106 -4.56 -12.26 -2.82
C TYR A 106 -5.81 -12.80 -2.14
N LEU A 107 -6.54 -11.94 -1.43
CA LEU A 107 -7.81 -12.32 -0.79
C LEU A 107 -8.90 -12.70 -1.79
N GLN A 108 -8.81 -12.32 -3.06
CA GLN A 108 -9.75 -12.73 -4.11
C GLN A 108 -9.34 -14.05 -4.80
N GLY A 109 -8.20 -14.62 -4.45
CA GLY A 109 -7.66 -15.81 -5.14
C GLY A 109 -7.11 -15.51 -6.53
N ILE A 110 -6.88 -14.23 -6.85
CA ILE A 110 -6.33 -13.82 -8.15
C ILE A 110 -4.80 -13.93 -8.09
N ARG A 111 -4.23 -14.65 -9.07
CA ARG A 111 -2.77 -14.78 -9.19
C ARG A 111 -2.17 -13.41 -9.50
N HIS A 112 -1.16 -13.03 -8.73
CA HIS A 112 -0.51 -11.72 -8.83
C HIS A 112 1.03 -11.82 -8.90
N TYR A 113 1.55 -13.01 -9.17
CA TYR A 113 2.97 -13.28 -9.37
C TYR A 113 3.31 -13.36 -10.86
N GLY A 114 4.59 -13.16 -11.17
CA GLY A 114 5.11 -13.11 -12.54
C GLY A 114 4.86 -11.76 -13.22
N HIS A 115 5.27 -11.67 -14.49
CA HIS A 115 5.30 -10.43 -15.26
C HIS A 115 3.97 -9.66 -15.26
N ILE A 116 2.85 -10.36 -15.44
CA ILE A 116 1.50 -9.76 -15.45
C ILE A 116 1.18 -9.09 -14.10
N GLY A 117 1.53 -9.76 -12.99
CA GLY A 117 1.32 -9.24 -11.65
C GLY A 117 2.18 -8.03 -11.33
N GLU A 118 3.44 -8.03 -11.76
CA GLU A 118 4.37 -6.91 -11.60
C GLU A 118 3.92 -5.69 -12.40
N THR A 119 3.55 -5.86 -13.67
CA THR A 119 3.01 -4.77 -14.49
C THR A 119 1.75 -4.18 -13.88
N ALA A 120 0.83 -5.01 -13.40
CA ALA A 120 -0.39 -4.53 -12.74
C ALA A 120 -0.07 -3.77 -11.45
N ALA A 121 0.91 -4.24 -10.67
CA ALA A 121 1.33 -3.58 -9.45
C ALA A 121 1.95 -2.19 -9.71
N ILE A 122 2.74 -2.04 -10.78
CA ILE A 122 3.28 -0.74 -11.22
C ILE A 122 2.14 0.19 -11.67
N LYS A 123 1.18 -0.32 -12.46
CA LYS A 123 0.00 0.45 -12.89
C LYS A 123 -0.77 1.01 -11.70
N GLU A 124 -0.87 0.27 -10.59
CA GLU A 124 -1.53 0.75 -9.38
C GLU A 124 -0.76 1.88 -8.68
N ARG A 125 0.58 1.87 -8.68
CA ARG A 125 1.37 3.01 -8.18
C ARG A 125 1.10 4.27 -9.00
N ILE A 126 1.17 4.15 -10.33
CA ILE A 126 0.92 5.25 -11.27
C ILE A 126 -0.50 5.79 -11.09
N ARG A 127 -1.48 4.89 -10.99
CA ARG A 127 -2.87 5.25 -10.77
C ARG A 127 -3.06 6.00 -9.45
N PHE A 128 -2.46 5.53 -8.36
CA PHE A 128 -2.51 6.23 -7.07
C PHE A 128 -1.94 7.65 -7.16
N LEU A 129 -0.79 7.83 -7.80
CA LEU A 129 -0.15 9.15 -7.95
C LEU A 129 -1.02 10.11 -8.77
N LYS A 130 -1.63 9.63 -9.86
CA LYS A 130 -2.60 10.42 -10.65
C LYS A 130 -3.80 10.83 -9.79
N GLU A 131 -4.39 9.88 -9.07
CA GLU A 131 -5.53 10.16 -8.19
C GLU A 131 -5.17 11.14 -7.06
N LEU A 132 -3.98 11.04 -6.48
CA LEU A 132 -3.48 11.98 -5.46
C LEU A 132 -3.30 13.38 -6.03
N ARG A 133 -2.66 13.50 -7.19
CA ARG A 133 -2.47 14.77 -7.90
C ARG A 133 -3.80 15.45 -8.23
N ASP A 134 -4.74 14.69 -8.79
CA ASP A 134 -6.01 15.24 -9.29
C ASP A 134 -6.94 15.66 -8.15
N ARG A 135 -6.91 14.94 -7.02
CA ARG A 135 -7.72 15.27 -5.83
C ARG A 135 -7.13 16.39 -4.98
N CYS A 136 -5.82 16.56 -4.97
CA CYS A 136 -5.18 17.55 -4.11
C CYS A 136 -5.08 18.92 -4.80
N ARG A 137 -5.41 19.97 -4.05
CA ARG A 137 -5.25 21.37 -4.49
C ARG A 137 -3.88 21.95 -4.15
N ASP A 138 -3.12 21.29 -3.29
CA ASP A 138 -1.78 21.72 -2.86
C ASP A 138 -0.80 21.67 -4.04
N PRO A 139 -0.26 22.81 -4.50
CA PRO A 139 0.66 22.86 -5.64
C PRO A 139 1.91 22.01 -5.45
N LYS A 140 2.40 21.89 -4.21
CA LYS A 140 3.58 21.08 -3.91
C LYS A 140 3.30 19.59 -4.14
N ILE A 141 2.16 19.10 -3.67
CA ILE A 141 1.76 17.69 -3.87
C ILE A 141 1.61 17.39 -5.36
N ARG A 142 1.00 18.31 -6.12
CA ARG A 142 0.82 18.13 -7.56
C ARG A 142 2.14 18.05 -8.29
N SER A 143 3.04 19.00 -8.02
CA SER A 143 4.38 19.06 -8.61
C SER A 143 5.20 17.80 -8.33
N GLU A 144 5.24 17.33 -7.08
CA GLU A 144 5.96 16.09 -6.73
C GLU A 144 5.35 14.86 -7.40
N CYS A 145 4.01 14.77 -7.49
CA CYS A 145 3.36 13.68 -8.22
C CYS A 145 3.72 13.72 -9.71
N ASP A 146 3.72 14.89 -10.35
CA ASP A 146 4.06 15.03 -11.77
C ASP A 146 5.53 14.68 -12.03
N LYS A 147 6.45 15.09 -11.15
CA LYS A 147 7.87 14.71 -11.22
C LYS A 147 8.07 13.19 -11.12
N ILE A 148 7.39 12.52 -10.19
CA ILE A 148 7.50 11.07 -10.07
C ILE A 148 6.89 10.39 -11.29
N LEU A 149 5.71 10.84 -11.74
CA LEU A 149 5.04 10.30 -12.92
C LEU A 149 5.88 10.42 -14.20
N SER A 150 6.64 11.50 -14.39
CA SER A 150 7.54 11.65 -15.54
C SER A 150 8.69 10.65 -15.50
N LEU A 151 9.30 10.42 -14.32
CA LEU A 151 10.34 9.38 -14.15
C LEU A 151 9.81 7.97 -14.48
N TRP A 152 8.56 7.67 -14.13
CA TRP A 152 7.91 6.41 -14.50
C TRP A 152 7.61 6.31 -16.00
N GLN A 153 7.44 7.41 -16.72
CA GLN A 153 7.29 7.38 -18.18
C GLN A 153 8.65 7.14 -18.85
N GLU A 154 9.69 7.85 -18.42
CA GLU A 154 11.05 7.73 -18.97
C GLU A 154 11.62 6.31 -18.78
N SER A 155 11.35 5.69 -17.63
CA SER A 155 11.79 4.31 -17.33
C SER A 155 11.05 3.21 -18.10
N VAL A 156 9.89 3.50 -18.71
CA VAL A 156 9.21 2.57 -19.63
C VAL A 156 9.92 2.50 -21.00
N PHE A 157 10.77 3.48 -21.30
CA PHE A 157 11.54 3.56 -22.55
C PHE A 157 13.00 3.09 -22.41
N LEU A 158 13.38 2.52 -21.26
CA LEU A 158 14.66 1.86 -21.00
C LEU A 158 14.48 0.34 -20.96
#